data_AF-A0A485AYY4-F1
#
_entry.id   AF-A0A485AYY4-F1
#
_cell.length_a   1.000
_cell.length_b   1.000
_cell.length_c   1.000
_cell.angle_alpha   90.00
_cell.angle_beta   90.00
_cell.angle_gamma   90.00
#
_symmetry.space_group_name_H-M   'P 1'
#
loop_
_entity.id
_entity.type
_entity.pdbx_description
1 polymer ?
#
loop_
_entity_poly.entity_id
_entity_poly.type
_entity_poly.pdbx_seq_one_letter_code
_entity_poly.pdbx_strand_id
1 'polypeptide(L)' 'MFTYEGLGSGLQEFILTVYGTCMPMLNLTRRKGLDIERFFPEDESRDQETPIQLRCEYLIPIRR' A
#
# COMPACT_ATOMS: atom_id res chain seq x y z
N MET A 1 -6.53 6.12 -4.40
CA MET A 1 -6.27 5.14 -3.33
C MET A 1 -5.79 3.89 -4.01
N PHE A 2 -4.68 3.32 -3.55
CA PHE A 2 -4.13 2.08 -4.09
C PHE A 2 -4.26 0.99 -3.03
N THR A 3 -4.60 -0.23 -3.44
CA THR A 3 -4.83 -1.35 -2.52
C THR A 3 -3.85 -2.46 -2.84
N TYR A 4 -3.21 -3.00 -1.80
CA TYR A 4 -2.32 -4.14 -1.89
C TYR A 4 -2.88 -5.29 -1.04
N GLU A 5 -2.98 -6.46 -1.66
CA GLU A 5 -3.35 -7.72 -0.99
C GLU A 5 -2.31 -8.77 -1.38
N GLY A 6 -1.57 -9.28 -0.41
CA GLY A 6 -0.47 -10.20 -0.69
C GLY A 6 0.47 -10.40 0.49
N LEU A 7 1.64 -11.00 0.23
CA LEU A 7 2.66 -11.26 1.24
C LEU A 7 3.31 -9.96 1.72
N GLY A 8 3.67 -9.86 2.99
CA GLY A 8 4.35 -8.66 3.50
C GLY A 8 5.66 -8.28 2.81
N SER A 9 6.37 -9.25 2.23
CA SER A 9 7.57 -8.99 1.44
C SER A 9 7.30 -8.19 0.16
N GLY A 10 6.11 -8.24 -0.41
CA GLY A 10 5.77 -7.56 -1.67
C GLY A 10 5.27 -6.12 -1.50
N LEU A 11 5.04 -5.66 -0.26
CA LEU A 11 4.51 -4.33 0.00
C LEU A 11 5.47 -3.22 -0.46
N GLN A 12 6.78 -3.41 -0.25
CA GLN A 12 7.79 -2.44 -0.65
C GLN A 12 7.81 -2.24 -2.18
N GLU A 13 7.77 -3.34 -2.94
CA GLU A 13 7.69 -3.32 -4.40
C GLU A 13 6.40 -2.67 -4.91
N PHE A 14 5.29 -2.92 -4.21
CA PHE A 14 4.02 -2.25 -4.50
C PHE A 14 4.14 -0.72 -4.36
N ILE A 15 4.72 -0.22 -3.25
CA ILE A 15 4.89 1.23 -3.05
C ILE A 15 5.76 1.83 -4.16
N LEU A 16 6.87 1.16 -4.52
CA LEU A 16 7.74 1.59 -5.62
C LEU A 16 7.00 1.64 -6.96
N THR A 17 6.17 0.64 -7.26
CA THR A 17 5.36 0.58 -8.49
C THR A 17 4.32 1.69 -8.53
N VAL A 18 3.68 2.00 -7.39
CA VAL A 18 2.70 3.09 -7.30
C VAL A 18 3.36 4.43 -7.62
N TYR A 19 4.55 4.69 -7.07
CA TYR A 19 5.29 5.93 -7.29
C TYR A 19 5.95 6.02 -8.68
N GLY A 20 6.54 4.93 -9.16
CA GLY A 20 7.32 4.90 -10.40
C GLY A 20 6.49 4.73 -11.66
N THR A 21 5.31 4.08 -11.55
CA THR A 21 4.51 3.71 -12.73
C THR A 21 3.09 4.24 -12.63
N CYS A 22 2.35 3.92 -11.56
CA CYS A 22 0.92 4.24 -11.51
C CYS A 22 0.64 5.74 -11.45
N MET A 23 1.36 6.50 -10.62
CA MET A 23 1.15 7.95 -10.52
C MET A 23 1.45 8.71 -11.81
N PRO A 24 2.59 8.48 -12.50
CA PRO A 24 2.83 9.05 -13.82
C PRO A 24 1.78 8.64 -14.85
N MET A 25 1.41 7.35 -14.91
CA MET A 25 0.40 6.85 -15.86
C MET A 25 -0.98 7.49 -15.66
N LEU A 26 -1.35 7.77 -14.40
CA LEU A 26 -2.62 8.41 -14.05
C LEU A 26 -2.52 9.95 -14.05
N ASN A 27 -1.38 10.52 -14.44
CA ASN A 27 -1.09 11.96 -14.43
C ASN A 27 -1.41 12.64 -13.08
N LEU A 28 -1.15 11.92 -11.98
CA LEU A 28 -1.44 12.40 -10.63
C LEU A 28 -0.27 13.22 -10.10
N THR A 29 -0.56 14.44 -9.65
CA THR A 29 0.44 15.28 -9.00
C THR A 29 0.31 15.17 -7.49
N ARG A 30 1.38 14.67 -6.83
CA ARG A 30 1.47 14.61 -5.37
C ARG A 30 1.49 16.01 -4.78
N ARG A 31 0.69 16.24 -3.73
CA ARG A 31 0.71 17.47 -2.93
C ARG A 31 1.58 17.28 -1.69
N LYS A 32 2.03 18.39 -1.09
CA LYS A 32 2.70 18.34 0.21
C LYS A 32 1.75 17.76 1.26
N GLY A 33 2.16 16.68 1.90
CA GLY A 33 1.38 15.93 2.89
C GLY A 33 2.06 14.61 3.24
N LEU A 34 1.47 13.90 4.19
CA LEU A 34 1.88 12.54 4.55
C LEU A 34 1.09 11.53 3.73
N ASP A 35 1.75 10.42 3.39
CA ASP A 35 1.08 9.25 2.86
C ASP A 35 0.53 8.45 4.04
N ILE A 36 -0.60 7.77 3.83
CA ILE A 36 -1.27 7.00 4.88
C ILE A 36 -1.32 5.54 4.44
N GLU A 37 -0.77 4.68 5.29
CA GLU A 37 -0.83 3.23 5.17
C GLU A 37 -1.89 2.70 6.15
N ARG A 38 -2.93 2.05 5.64
CA ARG A 38 -3.95 1.42 6.47
C ARG A 38 -3.83 -0.09 6.34
N PHE A 39 -3.38 -0.72 7.41
CA PHE A 39 -3.30 -2.16 7.51
C PHE A 39 -4.59 -2.71 8.11
N PHE A 40 -5.10 -3.77 7.49
CA PHE A 40 -6.23 -4.54 7.99
C PHE A 40 -5.69 -5.92 8.39
N PRO A 41 -5.09 -6.05 9.58
CA PRO A 41 -4.70 -7.36 10.07
C PRO A 41 -5.96 -8.20 10.25
N GLU A 42 -6.01 -9.38 9.63
CA GLU A 42 -7.04 -10.36 9.95
C GLU A 42 -6.76 -10.90 11.36
N ASP A 43 -7.71 -10.66 12.26
CA ASP A 43 -7.62 -11.00 13.68
C ASP A 43 -7.94 -12.48 13.88
N GLU A 44 -7.09 -13.40 13.41
CA GLU A 44 -7.17 -14.81 13.83
C GLU A 44 -5.78 -15.40 14.06
N SER A 45 -5.50 -15.67 15.35
CA SER A 45 -4.44 -16.49 15.92
C SER A 45 -3.01 -15.93 15.92
N ARG A 46 -2.58 -15.47 17.10
CA ARG A 46 -1.23 -15.05 17.53
C ARG A 46 -0.12 -16.11 17.39
N ASP A 47 -0.33 -17.19 16.63
CA ASP A 47 0.51 -18.41 16.67
C ASP A 47 0.77 -19.07 15.29
N GLN A 48 0.67 -18.35 14.17
CA GLN A 48 0.99 -18.95 12.87
C GLN A 48 2.33 -18.46 12.30
N GLU A 49 3.28 -19.40 12.16
CA GLU A 49 4.55 -19.31 11.44
C GLU A 49 4.38 -19.09 9.91
N THR A 50 3.16 -18.84 9.43
CA THR A 50 2.84 -18.65 8.02
C THR A 50 3.14 -17.22 7.57
N PRO A 51 3.53 -17.01 6.30
CA PRO A 51 3.85 -15.69 5.83
C PRO A 51 2.61 -14.79 5.91
N ILE A 52 2.76 -13.68 6.62
CA ILE A 52 1.70 -12.71 6.91
C ILE A 52 1.13 -12.21 5.59
N GLN A 53 -0.04 -12.72 5.24
CA GLN A 53 -0.87 -12.18 4.18
C GLN A 53 -1.45 -10.87 4.71
N LEU A 54 -1.15 -9.76 4.04
CA LEU A 54 -1.55 -8.44 4.47
C LEU A 54 -2.44 -7.79 3.44
N ARG A 55 -3.43 -7.07 3.95
CA ARG A 55 -4.23 -6.10 3.20
C ARG A 55 -3.83 -4.70 3.65
N CYS A 56 -3.33 -3.91 2.71
CA CYS A 56 -2.92 -2.53 2.93
C CYS A 56 -3.58 -1.59 1.93
N GLU A 57 -4.18 -0.50 2.43
CA GLU A 57 -4.57 0.63 1.60
C GLU A 57 -3.53 1.74 1.70
N TYR A 58 -3.03 2.18 0.54
CA TYR A 58 -2.05 3.25 0.40
C TYR A 58 -2.72 4.51 -0.14
N LEU A 59 -2.80 5.54 0.69
CA LEU A 59 -3.38 6.84 0.35
C LEU A 59 -2.28 7.87 0.14
N ILE A 60 -2.16 8.34 -1.09
CA ILE A 60 -1.25 9.43 -1.44
C ILE A 60 -2.05 10.73 -1.50
N PRO A 61 -1.56 11.81 -0.87
CA PRO A 61 -2.18 13.11 -0.97
C PRO A 61 -1.97 13.65 -2.39
N ILE A 62 -3.04 13.69 -3.18
CA ILE A 62 -3.04 14.22 -4.55
C ILE A 62 -3.70 15.60 -4.62
N ARG A 63 -3.22 16.46 -5.53
CA ARG A 63 -3.98 17.64 -5.95
C ARG A 63 -5.02 17.22 -7.00
N ARG A 64 -6.24 17.72 -6.87
CA ARG A 64 -7.27 17.65 -7.91
C ARG A 64 -7.10 18.80 -8.89
#